data_AF-A0A9E5DSI8-F1
#
_entry.id   AF-A0A9E5DSI8-F1
#
_cell.length_a   1.000
_cell.length_b   1.000
_cell.length_c   1.000
_cell.angle_alpha   90.00
_cell.angle_beta   90.00
_cell.angle_gamma   90.00
#
_symmetry.space_group_name_H-M   'P 1'
#
loop_
_entity.id
_entity.type
_entity.pdbx_description
1 polymer ?
#
loop_
_entity_poly.entity_id
_entity_poly.type
_entity_poly.pdbx_seq_one_letter_code
_entity_poly.pdbx_strand_id
1 'polypeptide(L)'
;MPPETTAETALAGPPSPPEESLPAVAEALLFVSDGPLDAATLAHTLGISVRRLERVLDDLAHTLGGRGVRLQRGPEGLQLITAPEAAAHVEYLLGLEGHRRLTTASLETLAIIAYRQPVTRSAIEAIRGVNCDAAIATLRARGLVDEGGRAPGPGRPTLFVTTQRFLEHFGLERPEDLPGLDELAPPEPVVQRPLPGLATGGAEAAPVASAPPATVAAAMPGLAEFERPARRPAPGPLPVRALALPQRPRAPLGGPTRPPAMRPPGPRP
;
A
#
# COMPACT_ATOMS: atom_id res chain seq x y z
N MET A 1 -22.81 -15.65 58.72
CA MET A 1 -22.81 -15.39 57.26
C MET A 1 -22.27 -13.99 57.03
N PRO A 2 -21.09 -13.80 56.45
CA PRO A 2 -20.76 -12.52 55.85
C PRO A 2 -21.36 -12.46 54.43
N PRO A 3 -22.07 -11.37 54.06
CA PRO A 3 -22.50 -11.16 52.69
C PRO A 3 -21.34 -10.66 51.82
N GLU A 4 -21.38 -11.15 50.59
CA GLU A 4 -20.42 -11.03 49.52
C GLU A 4 -20.17 -9.57 49.11
N THR A 5 -18.91 -9.14 49.13
CA THR A 5 -18.45 -7.98 48.37
C THR A 5 -18.38 -8.40 46.90
N THR A 6 -19.43 -8.08 46.14
CA THR A 6 -19.37 -8.11 44.68
C THR A 6 -18.52 -6.91 44.24
N ALA A 7 -17.23 -7.16 44.00
CA ALA A 7 -16.38 -6.19 43.32
C ALA A 7 -16.87 -6.04 41.88
N GLU A 8 -17.36 -4.84 41.60
CA GLU A 8 -17.66 -4.31 40.29
C GLU A 8 -16.37 -4.32 39.45
N THR A 9 -16.20 -5.34 38.61
CA THR A 9 -15.11 -5.42 37.63
C THR A 9 -15.32 -4.34 36.58
N ALA A 10 -14.81 -3.15 36.88
CA ALA A 10 -14.63 -2.08 35.91
C ALA A 10 -13.81 -2.63 34.73
N LEU A 11 -14.22 -2.26 33.52
CA LEU A 11 -13.59 -2.59 32.25
C LEU A 11 -12.21 -1.92 32.15
N ALA A 12 -11.24 -2.40 32.92
CA ALA A 12 -9.85 -1.97 32.82
C ALA A 12 -9.33 -2.35 31.43
N GLY A 13 -8.78 -1.39 30.70
CA GLY A 13 -8.08 -1.64 29.43
C GLY A 13 -6.98 -2.69 29.60
N PRO A 14 -6.45 -3.25 28.49
CA PRO A 14 -5.40 -4.25 28.57
C PRO A 14 -4.23 -3.72 29.41
N PRO A 15 -3.61 -4.55 30.28
CA PRO A 15 -2.47 -4.12 31.07
C PRO A 15 -1.36 -3.64 30.14
N SER A 16 -0.70 -2.54 30.50
CA SER A 16 0.46 -2.04 29.75
C SER A 16 1.49 -3.16 29.61
N PRO A 17 1.95 -3.48 28.39
CA PRO A 17 2.88 -4.57 28.19
C PRO A 17 4.26 -4.26 28.81
N PRO A 18 5.02 -5.28 29.24
CA PRO A 18 6.39 -5.10 29.72
C PRO A 18 7.27 -4.49 28.62
N GLU A 19 8.24 -3.67 29.00
CA GLU A 19 8.99 -2.81 28.06
C GLU A 19 9.66 -3.59 26.92
N GLU A 20 10.20 -4.78 27.21
CA GLU A 20 10.87 -5.67 26.25
C GLU A 20 9.91 -6.22 25.18
N SER A 21 8.62 -6.23 25.46
CA SER A 21 7.58 -6.74 24.55
C SER A 21 6.90 -5.65 23.74
N LEU A 22 7.22 -4.37 23.97
CA LEU A 22 6.60 -3.24 23.28
C LEU A 22 6.68 -3.36 21.74
N PRO A 23 7.82 -3.73 21.12
CA PRO A 23 7.88 -3.92 19.66
C PRO A 23 6.96 -5.04 19.17
N ALA A 24 6.89 -6.16 19.90
CA ALA A 24 6.05 -7.30 19.53
C ALA A 24 4.55 -6.98 19.66
N VAL A 25 4.16 -6.21 20.68
CA VAL A 25 2.77 -5.76 20.85
C VAL A 25 2.41 -4.72 19.79
N ALA A 26 3.31 -3.78 19.47
CA ALA A 26 3.12 -2.84 18.37
C ALA A 26 2.97 -3.56 17.03
N GLU A 27 3.80 -4.57 16.75
CA GLU A 27 3.70 -5.42 15.57
C GLU A 27 2.32 -6.11 15.49
N ALA A 28 1.86 -6.71 16.59
CA ALA A 28 0.55 -7.36 16.65
C ALA A 28 -0.61 -6.38 16.39
N LEU A 29 -0.54 -5.16 16.94
CA LEU A 29 -1.55 -4.12 16.73
C LEU A 29 -1.58 -3.62 15.28
N LEU A 30 -0.40 -3.43 14.67
CA LEU A 30 -0.29 -3.03 13.26
C LEU A 30 -0.63 -4.16 12.28
N PHE A 31 -0.50 -5.42 12.72
CA PHE A 31 -0.86 -6.58 11.90
C PHE A 31 -2.38 -6.80 11.84
N VAL A 32 -3.08 -6.54 12.94
CA VAL A 32 -4.54 -6.71 13.03
C VAL A 32 -5.32 -5.49 12.50
N SER A 33 -4.66 -4.34 12.29
CA SER A 33 -5.33 -3.15 11.79
C SER A 33 -5.72 -3.29 10.31
N ASP A 34 -6.97 -2.94 9.98
CA ASP A 34 -7.50 -2.98 8.60
C ASP A 34 -6.91 -1.88 7.67
N GLY A 35 -5.98 -1.07 8.17
CA GLY A 35 -5.34 0.02 7.44
C GLY A 35 -4.27 0.74 8.27
N PRO A 36 -3.77 1.90 7.76
CA PRO A 36 -2.83 2.74 8.49
C PRO A 36 -3.39 3.19 9.85
N LEU A 37 -2.56 3.12 10.87
CA LEU A 37 -2.90 3.50 12.24
C LEU A 37 -2.18 4.78 12.65
N ASP A 38 -2.92 5.75 13.16
CA ASP A 38 -2.33 6.98 13.67
C ASP A 38 -1.41 6.75 14.89
N ALA A 39 -0.30 7.51 14.94
CA ALA A 39 0.72 7.38 15.98
C ALA A 39 0.18 7.69 17.38
N ALA A 40 -0.73 8.67 17.52
CA ALA A 40 -1.31 9.00 18.81
C ALA A 40 -2.22 7.87 19.31
N THR A 41 -2.98 7.25 18.40
CA THR A 41 -3.83 6.09 18.72
C THR A 41 -3.01 4.89 19.19
N LEU A 42 -1.92 4.57 18.47
CA LEU A 42 -1.03 3.47 18.85
C LEU A 42 -0.32 3.74 20.18
N ALA A 43 0.18 4.97 20.39
CA ALA A 43 0.82 5.37 21.64
C ALA A 43 -0.13 5.29 22.83
N HIS A 44 -1.38 5.74 22.66
CA HIS A 44 -2.42 5.66 23.67
C HIS A 44 -2.75 4.20 24.04
N THR A 45 -2.89 3.33 23.03
CA THR A 45 -3.19 1.90 23.22
C THR A 45 -2.08 1.17 23.97
N LEU A 46 -0.82 1.52 23.70
CA LEU A 46 0.34 0.98 24.40
C LEU A 46 0.60 1.64 25.77
N GLY A 47 -0.11 2.73 26.09
CA GLY A 47 0.09 3.48 27.33
C GLY A 47 1.44 4.21 27.42
N ILE A 48 2.00 4.64 26.28
CA ILE A 48 3.31 5.30 26.19
C ILE A 48 3.19 6.68 25.55
N SER A 49 4.24 7.51 25.68
CA SER A 49 4.31 8.79 24.97
C SER A 49 4.67 8.58 23.49
N VAL A 50 4.25 9.51 22.62
CA VAL A 50 4.59 9.47 21.18
C VAL A 50 6.11 9.43 20.96
N ARG A 51 6.89 10.21 21.72
CA ARG A 51 8.37 10.14 21.67
C ARG A 51 8.92 8.75 22.02
N ARG A 52 8.25 8.01 22.89
CA ARG A 52 8.64 6.64 23.23
C ARG A 52 8.21 5.66 22.14
N LEU A 53 7.04 5.87 21.55
CA LEU A 53 6.58 5.08 20.42
C LEU A 53 7.57 5.13 19.25
N GLU A 54 8.11 6.31 18.90
CA GLU A 54 9.11 6.43 17.82
C GLU A 54 10.29 5.46 18.00
N ARG A 55 10.86 5.39 19.21
CA ARG A 55 11.94 4.45 19.51
C ARG A 55 11.53 2.98 19.35
N VAL A 56 10.33 2.64 19.81
CA VAL A 56 9.76 1.29 19.64
C VAL A 56 9.58 0.95 18.17
N LEU A 57 9.13 1.91 17.36
CA LEU A 57 8.94 1.72 15.93
C LEU A 57 10.27 1.60 15.18
N ASP A 58 11.32 2.29 15.61
CA ASP A 58 12.67 2.15 15.04
C ASP A 58 13.25 0.76 15.33
N ASP A 59 13.13 0.28 16.56
CA ASP A 59 13.55 -1.08 16.94
C ASP A 59 12.76 -2.15 16.15
N LEU A 60 11.45 -1.94 15.98
CA LEU A 60 10.60 -2.80 15.17
C LEU A 60 11.05 -2.79 13.70
N ALA A 61 11.27 -1.61 13.11
CA ALA A 61 11.72 -1.48 11.73
C ALA A 61 13.06 -2.20 11.50
N HIS A 62 14.00 -2.09 12.45
CA HIS A 62 15.27 -2.81 12.40
C HIS A 62 15.07 -4.33 12.45
N THR A 63 14.22 -4.81 13.37
CA THR A 63 13.92 -6.25 13.53
C THR A 63 13.23 -6.86 12.32
N LEU A 64 12.41 -6.08 11.63
CA LEU A 64 11.75 -6.45 10.38
C LEU A 64 12.69 -6.38 9.15
N GLY A 65 13.89 -5.82 9.31
CA GLY A 65 14.92 -5.80 8.28
C GLY A 65 15.22 -7.20 7.72
N GLY A 66 15.10 -7.36 6.40
CA GLY A 66 15.33 -8.65 5.73
C GLY A 66 14.19 -9.67 5.86
N ARG A 67 13.06 -9.32 6.48
CA ARG A 67 11.86 -10.16 6.53
C ARG A 67 10.91 -9.86 5.36
N GLY A 68 9.88 -10.71 5.21
CA GLY A 68 8.85 -10.56 4.17
C GLY A 68 7.83 -9.45 4.42
N VAL A 69 7.90 -8.76 5.56
CA VAL A 69 7.05 -7.62 5.93
C VAL A 69 7.92 -6.47 6.43
N ARG A 70 7.46 -5.24 6.27
CA ARG A 70 8.15 -4.01 6.69
C ARG A 70 7.19 -3.02 7.34
N LEU A 71 7.70 -2.20 8.24
CA LEU A 71 6.99 -1.04 8.75
C LEU A 71 7.05 0.10 7.73
N GLN A 72 5.90 0.61 7.32
CA GLN A 72 5.77 1.85 6.54
C GLN A 72 5.23 2.96 7.44
N ARG A 73 5.80 4.15 7.26
CA ARG A 73 5.36 5.40 7.88
C ARG A 73 4.93 6.33 6.75
N GLY A 74 3.80 7.00 6.92
CA GLY A 74 3.30 7.96 5.94
C GLY A 74 2.24 8.88 6.55
N PRO A 75 1.72 9.84 5.76
CA PRO A 75 0.72 10.79 6.23
C PRO A 75 -0.62 10.15 6.61
N GLU A 76 -0.93 8.98 6.04
CA GLU A 76 -2.11 8.20 6.45
C GLU A 76 -1.91 7.47 7.79
N GLY A 77 -0.67 7.27 8.23
CA GLY A 77 -0.31 6.63 9.50
C GLY A 77 0.78 5.58 9.37
N LEU A 78 0.79 4.66 10.34
CA LEU A 78 1.73 3.56 10.49
C LEU A 78 1.07 2.26 10.02
N GLN A 79 1.76 1.46 9.22
CA GLN A 79 1.23 0.17 8.76
C GLN A 79 2.33 -0.87 8.52
N LEU A 80 2.00 -2.15 8.64
CA LEU A 80 2.82 -3.23 8.09
C LEU A 80 2.46 -3.48 6.62
N ILE A 81 3.47 -3.48 5.77
CA ILE A 81 3.36 -3.81 4.35
C ILE A 81 4.20 -5.04 4.00
N THR A 82 3.93 -5.65 2.85
CA THR A 82 4.80 -6.69 2.31
C THR A 82 6.14 -6.10 1.86
N ALA A 83 7.21 -6.87 2.03
CA ALA A 83 8.52 -6.48 1.56
C ALA A 83 8.56 -6.47 0.01
N PRO A 84 9.25 -5.50 -0.61
CA PRO A 84 9.28 -5.38 -2.07
C PRO A 84 9.91 -6.60 -2.75
N GLU A 85 10.78 -7.33 -2.06
CA GLU A 85 11.36 -8.59 -2.56
C GLU A 85 10.30 -9.68 -2.79
N ALA A 86 9.19 -9.64 -2.06
CA ALA A 86 8.09 -10.60 -2.19
C ALA A 86 7.07 -10.19 -3.27
N ALA A 87 7.20 -9.01 -3.89
CA ALA A 87 6.20 -8.43 -4.77
C ALA A 87 5.75 -9.39 -5.89
N ALA A 88 6.68 -10.05 -6.58
CA ALA A 88 6.34 -10.98 -7.67
C ALA A 88 5.45 -12.16 -7.21
N HIS A 89 5.69 -12.69 -6.00
CA HIS A 89 4.88 -13.78 -5.46
C HIS A 89 3.52 -13.29 -4.95
N VAL A 90 3.48 -12.09 -4.37
CA VAL A 90 2.23 -11.45 -3.94
C VAL A 90 1.36 -11.16 -5.17
N GLU A 91 1.93 -10.63 -6.25
CA GLU A 91 1.22 -10.39 -7.51
C GLU A 91 0.66 -11.70 -8.10
N TYR A 92 1.47 -12.76 -8.11
CA TYR A 92 1.04 -14.10 -8.54
C TYR A 92 -0.16 -14.60 -7.72
N LEU A 93 -0.03 -14.57 -6.39
CA LEU A 93 -1.06 -15.03 -5.46
C LEU A 93 -2.38 -14.29 -5.65
N LEU A 94 -2.30 -12.98 -5.84
CA LEU A 94 -3.47 -12.12 -5.99
C LEU A 94 -4.05 -12.11 -7.42
N GLY A 95 -3.48 -12.88 -8.36
CA GLY A 95 -3.91 -12.87 -9.76
C GLY A 95 -3.71 -11.51 -10.43
N LEU A 96 -2.77 -10.73 -9.91
CA LEU A 96 -2.39 -9.41 -10.45
C LEU A 96 -1.34 -9.56 -11.56
N GLU A 97 -1.07 -10.78 -12.00
CA GLU A 97 -0.25 -11.12 -13.15
C GLU A 97 -0.73 -10.34 -14.39
N GLY A 98 -0.02 -9.28 -14.74
CA GLY A 98 -0.44 -8.35 -15.81
C GLY A 98 -0.78 -6.94 -15.36
N HIS A 99 -0.60 -6.61 -14.07
CA HIS A 99 -0.37 -5.24 -13.64
C HIS A 99 0.90 -4.78 -14.34
N ARG A 100 0.75 -4.20 -15.54
CA ARG A 100 1.89 -3.81 -16.37
C ARG A 100 2.75 -2.88 -15.53
N ARG A 101 3.95 -3.33 -15.16
CA ARG A 101 4.94 -2.44 -14.58
C ARG A 101 5.05 -1.18 -15.43
N LEU A 102 5.34 -0.04 -14.79
CA LEU A 102 5.65 1.15 -15.57
C LEU A 102 6.81 0.81 -16.51
N THR A 103 6.61 1.10 -17.80
CA THR A 103 7.68 0.93 -18.78
C THR A 103 8.81 1.90 -18.46
N THR A 104 10.02 1.65 -18.95
CA THR A 104 11.15 2.58 -18.80
C THR A 104 10.76 4.00 -19.25
N ALA A 105 10.09 4.12 -20.39
CA ALA A 105 9.58 5.41 -20.88
C ALA A 105 8.61 6.10 -19.91
N SER A 106 7.77 5.33 -19.20
CA SER A 106 6.86 5.86 -18.19
C SER A 106 7.59 6.28 -16.92
N LEU A 107 8.59 5.49 -16.50
CA LEU A 107 9.44 5.82 -15.34
C LEU A 107 10.29 7.06 -15.59
N GLU A 108 10.90 7.20 -16.77
CA GLU A 108 11.62 8.41 -17.19
C GLU A 108 10.71 9.64 -17.16
N THR A 109 9.52 9.50 -17.74
CA THR A 109 8.53 10.59 -17.76
C THR A 109 8.10 10.97 -16.34
N LEU A 110 7.86 9.98 -15.48
CA LEU A 110 7.50 10.20 -14.09
C LEU A 110 8.62 10.91 -13.33
N ALA A 111 9.87 10.49 -13.51
CA ALA A 111 11.03 11.12 -12.88
C ALA A 111 11.15 12.59 -13.30
N ILE A 112 11.02 12.90 -14.60
CA ILE A 112 11.06 14.29 -15.07
C ILE A 112 9.97 15.13 -14.40
N ILE A 113 8.74 14.60 -14.29
CA ILE A 113 7.65 15.31 -13.62
C ILE A 113 7.97 15.52 -12.14
N ALA A 114 8.40 14.48 -11.42
CA ALA A 114 8.70 14.55 -10.00
C ALA A 114 9.76 15.61 -9.66
N TYR A 115 10.83 15.72 -10.47
CA TYR A 115 11.93 16.66 -10.24
C TYR A 115 11.74 18.06 -10.85
N ARG A 116 10.77 18.25 -11.75
CA ARG A 116 10.58 19.53 -12.47
C ARG A 116 9.18 20.11 -12.34
N GLN A 117 8.33 19.50 -11.52
CA GLN A 117 6.98 20.00 -11.30
C GLN A 117 6.97 21.43 -10.73
N PRO A 118 5.97 22.25 -11.08
CA PRO A 118 4.94 21.99 -12.09
C PRO A 118 5.50 22.11 -13.53
N VAL A 119 5.28 21.09 -14.37
CA VAL A 119 5.92 21.00 -15.71
C VAL A 119 4.89 20.80 -16.84
N THR A 120 5.16 21.37 -18.03
CA THR A 120 4.29 21.18 -19.21
C THR A 120 4.67 19.97 -20.03
N ARG A 121 3.70 19.41 -20.78
CA ARG A 121 3.93 18.31 -21.74
C ARG A 121 5.11 18.59 -22.69
N SER A 122 5.13 19.78 -23.30
CA SER A 122 6.18 20.17 -24.25
C SER A 122 7.56 20.24 -23.60
N ALA A 123 7.65 20.64 -22.34
CA ALA A 123 8.92 20.65 -21.61
C ALA A 123 9.40 19.23 -21.30
N ILE A 124 8.50 18.30 -20.99
CA ILE A 124 8.83 16.88 -20.82
C ILE A 124 9.36 16.29 -22.14
N GLU A 125 8.68 16.53 -23.25
CA GLU A 125 9.11 16.07 -24.58
C GLU A 125 10.47 16.65 -24.97
N ALA A 126 10.73 17.92 -24.67
CA ALA A 126 12.01 18.56 -24.93
C ALA A 126 13.17 17.91 -24.16
N ILE A 127 12.93 17.44 -22.93
CA ILE A 127 13.94 16.74 -22.12
C ILE A 127 14.13 15.29 -22.62
N ARG A 128 13.05 14.58 -22.94
CA ARG A 128 13.12 13.17 -23.39
C ARG A 128 13.54 13.01 -24.85
N GLY A 129 13.37 14.04 -25.66
CA GLY A 129 13.59 14.00 -27.12
C GLY A 129 12.56 13.18 -27.89
N VAL A 130 11.52 12.65 -27.24
CA VAL A 130 10.47 11.80 -27.84
C VAL A 130 9.10 12.10 -27.23
N ASN A 131 8.03 11.74 -27.94
CA ASN A 131 6.65 11.91 -27.47
C ASN A 131 6.40 11.18 -26.14
N CYS A 132 5.67 11.81 -25.23
CA CYS A 132 5.35 11.29 -23.89
C CYS A 132 3.84 11.13 -23.60
N ASP A 133 2.96 11.27 -24.60
CA ASP A 133 1.49 11.24 -24.42
C ASP A 133 1.00 9.93 -23.79
N ALA A 134 1.46 8.79 -24.32
CA ALA A 134 1.08 7.47 -23.79
C ALA A 134 1.62 7.24 -22.37
N ALA A 135 2.81 7.76 -22.06
CA ALA A 135 3.41 7.69 -20.74
C ALA A 135 2.59 8.53 -19.73
N ILE A 136 2.29 9.79 -20.07
CA ILE A 136 1.46 10.66 -19.23
C ILE A 136 0.07 10.04 -19.01
N ALA A 137 -0.58 9.54 -20.06
CA ALA A 137 -1.89 8.89 -19.95
C ALA A 137 -1.84 7.68 -19.00
N THR A 138 -0.79 6.86 -19.09
CA THR A 138 -0.60 5.71 -18.20
C THR A 138 -0.36 6.14 -16.75
N LEU A 139 0.45 7.18 -16.52
CA LEU A 139 0.75 7.70 -15.18
C LEU A 139 -0.49 8.31 -14.52
N ARG A 140 -1.31 9.05 -15.29
CA ARG A 140 -2.59 9.58 -14.82
C ARG A 140 -3.61 8.49 -14.52
N ALA A 141 -3.73 7.48 -15.39
CA ALA A 141 -4.62 6.34 -15.16
C ALA A 141 -4.25 5.56 -13.89
N ARG A 142 -2.99 5.61 -13.47
CA ARG A 142 -2.49 5.03 -12.21
C ARG A 142 -2.56 5.98 -11.02
N GLY A 143 -3.00 7.21 -11.25
CA GLY A 143 -3.09 8.24 -10.23
C GLY A 143 -1.75 8.67 -9.67
N LEU A 144 -0.62 8.48 -10.38
CA LEU A 144 0.71 8.91 -9.93
C LEU A 144 1.02 10.37 -10.28
N VAL A 145 0.30 10.91 -11.27
CA VAL A 145 0.44 12.28 -11.78
C VAL A 145 -0.96 12.83 -12.02
N ASP A 146 -1.16 14.14 -11.81
CA ASP A 146 -2.37 14.84 -12.22
C ASP A 146 -2.10 16.26 -12.73
N GLU A 147 -3.15 16.96 -13.14
CA GLU A 147 -3.09 18.34 -13.63
C GLU A 147 -2.90 19.34 -12.48
N GLY A 148 -1.76 20.03 -12.46
CA GLY A 148 -1.44 21.09 -11.49
C GLY A 148 -1.90 22.49 -11.93
N GLY A 149 -2.78 22.58 -12.92
CA GLY A 149 -3.29 23.84 -13.48
C GLY A 149 -2.80 24.11 -14.91
N ARG A 150 -2.74 25.39 -15.29
CA ARG A 150 -2.39 25.85 -16.65
C ARG A 150 -1.28 26.87 -16.61
N ALA A 151 -0.27 26.72 -17.47
CA ALA A 151 0.81 27.69 -17.57
C ALA A 151 0.33 29.02 -18.18
N PRO A 152 0.90 30.17 -17.78
CA PRO A 152 0.65 31.45 -18.42
C PRO A 152 1.28 31.46 -19.83
N GLY A 153 0.55 31.97 -20.82
CA GLY A 153 1.02 32.09 -22.21
C GLY A 153 0.05 31.55 -23.25
N PRO A 154 0.38 31.71 -24.55
CA PRO A 154 -0.46 31.27 -25.66
C PRO A 154 -0.69 29.75 -25.60
N GLY A 155 -1.94 29.34 -25.85
CA GLY A 155 -2.36 27.94 -25.80
C GLY A 155 -2.59 27.37 -24.39
N ARG A 156 -2.19 28.09 -23.33
CA ARG A 156 -2.41 27.73 -21.91
C ARG A 156 -2.22 26.22 -21.65
N PRO A 157 -1.00 25.70 -21.86
CA PRO A 157 -0.74 24.27 -21.74
C PRO A 157 -0.96 23.78 -20.31
N THR A 158 -1.40 22.53 -20.19
CA THR A 158 -1.58 21.84 -18.90
C THR A 158 -0.24 21.64 -18.21
N LEU A 159 -0.22 21.96 -16.91
CA LEU A 159 0.88 21.65 -16.00
C LEU A 159 0.60 20.31 -15.32
N PHE A 160 1.63 19.49 -15.16
CA PHE A 160 1.57 18.21 -14.48
C PHE A 160 2.36 18.25 -13.18
N VAL A 161 1.81 17.57 -12.17
CA VAL A 161 2.36 17.43 -10.81
C VAL A 161 2.17 15.99 -10.33
N THR A 162 2.99 15.54 -9.39
CA THR A 162 2.83 14.27 -8.68
C THR A 162 1.67 14.36 -7.69
N THR A 163 1.12 13.21 -7.33
CA THR A 163 -0.05 13.09 -6.46
C THR A 163 0.34 12.56 -5.09
N GLN A 164 -0.62 12.55 -4.16
CA GLN A 164 -0.47 11.92 -2.85
C GLN A 164 -0.12 10.42 -2.97
N ARG A 165 -0.78 9.72 -3.89
CA ARG A 165 -0.51 8.30 -4.18
C ARG A 165 0.92 8.06 -4.67
N PHE A 166 1.53 9.01 -5.37
CA PHE A 166 2.95 8.92 -5.72
C PHE A 166 3.80 8.92 -4.45
N LEU A 167 3.57 9.86 -3.53
CA LEU A 167 4.32 9.96 -2.29
C LEU A 167 4.20 8.68 -1.45
N GLU A 168 2.99 8.14 -1.30
CA GLU A 168 2.75 6.86 -0.63
C GLU A 168 3.49 5.70 -1.30
N HIS A 169 3.44 5.64 -2.64
CA HIS A 169 4.09 4.58 -3.40
C HIS A 169 5.61 4.59 -3.25
N PHE A 170 6.22 5.76 -3.10
CA PHE A 170 7.66 5.92 -2.92
C PHE A 170 8.09 6.11 -1.45
N GLY A 171 7.14 6.09 -0.50
CA GLY A 171 7.42 6.24 0.93
C GLY A 171 7.94 7.63 1.31
N LEU A 172 7.47 8.67 0.64
CA LEU A 172 7.84 10.07 0.87
C LEU A 172 6.70 10.80 1.61
N GLU A 173 7.02 11.80 2.42
CA GLU A 173 6.00 12.66 3.03
C GLU A 173 5.71 13.88 2.15
N ARG A 174 6.72 14.36 1.44
CA ARG A 174 6.67 15.57 0.61
C ARG A 174 7.43 15.37 -0.70
N PRO A 175 7.07 16.09 -1.78
CA PRO A 175 7.86 16.06 -3.01
C PRO A 175 9.30 16.53 -2.83
N GLU A 176 9.56 17.39 -1.84
CA GLU A 176 10.89 17.90 -1.52
C GLU A 176 11.80 16.85 -0.86
N ASP A 177 11.25 15.72 -0.40
CA ASP A 177 12.02 14.62 0.18
C ASP A 177 12.70 13.75 -0.90
N LEU A 178 12.50 14.06 -2.18
CA LEU A 178 13.18 13.39 -3.27
C LEU A 178 14.71 13.60 -3.16
N PRO A 179 15.53 12.55 -3.39
CA PRO A 179 16.97 12.67 -3.31
C PRO A 179 17.49 13.70 -4.30
N GLY A 180 18.50 14.48 -3.91
CA GLY A 180 19.08 15.49 -4.79
C GLY A 180 19.57 14.89 -6.11
N LEU A 181 19.38 15.58 -7.23
CA LEU A 181 19.83 15.08 -8.54
C LEU A 181 21.34 14.79 -8.58
N ASP A 182 22.13 15.50 -7.76
CA ASP A 182 23.59 15.34 -7.65
C ASP A 182 23.99 14.08 -6.85
N GLU A 183 23.06 13.50 -6.08
CA GLU A 183 23.27 12.32 -5.22
C GLU A 183 22.85 11.00 -5.91
N LEU A 184 22.23 11.08 -7.09
CA LEU A 184 21.81 9.92 -7.87
C LEU A 184 23.02 9.22 -8.49
N ALA A 185 23.64 8.31 -7.75
CA ALA A 185 24.57 7.34 -8.31
C ALA A 185 23.84 6.49 -9.38
N PRO A 186 24.51 6.13 -10.50
CA PRO A 186 23.91 5.22 -11.47
C PRO A 186 23.50 3.91 -10.78
N PRO A 187 22.29 3.39 -11.04
CA PRO A 187 21.84 2.19 -10.37
C PRO A 187 22.79 1.04 -10.70
N GLU A 188 23.30 0.38 -9.65
CA GLU A 188 23.88 -0.95 -9.76
C GLU A 188 22.87 -1.83 -10.54
N PRO A 189 23.31 -2.60 -11.55
CA PRO A 189 22.40 -3.39 -12.35
C PRO A 189 21.63 -4.35 -11.43
N VAL A 190 20.31 -4.13 -11.32
CA VAL A 190 19.42 -5.03 -10.59
C VAL A 190 19.34 -6.32 -11.39
N VAL A 191 20.21 -7.28 -11.06
CA VAL A 191 20.16 -8.62 -11.62
C VAL A 191 18.85 -9.24 -11.13
N GLN A 192 17.84 -9.28 -12.00
CA GLN A 192 16.67 -10.11 -11.79
C GLN A 192 17.14 -11.56 -11.77
N ARG A 193 17.48 -12.06 -10.59
CA ARG A 193 17.86 -13.46 -10.42
C ARG A 193 16.61 -14.27 -10.74
N PRO A 194 16.66 -15.17 -11.74
CA PRO A 194 15.55 -16.07 -12.01
C PRO A 194 15.24 -16.83 -10.73
N LEU A 195 13.96 -16.91 -10.39
CA LEU A 195 13.50 -17.74 -9.27
C LEU A 195 13.94 -19.19 -9.56
N PRO A 196 14.74 -19.83 -8.70
CA PRO A 196 15.11 -21.22 -8.90
C PRO A 196 13.85 -22.07 -8.73
N GLY A 197 13.38 -22.69 -9.83
CA GLY A 197 12.29 -23.67 -9.78
C GLY A 197 11.24 -23.60 -10.89
N LEU A 198 11.20 -22.55 -11.72
CA LEU A 198 10.31 -22.51 -12.89
C LEU A 198 11.03 -23.01 -14.14
N ALA A 199 11.29 -24.32 -14.16
CA ALA A 199 11.61 -25.02 -15.40
C ALA A 199 10.35 -25.03 -16.29
N THR A 200 10.24 -24.06 -17.21
CA THR A 200 9.41 -24.25 -18.40
C THR A 200 10.31 -24.89 -19.45
N GLY A 201 10.00 -26.13 -19.81
CA GLY A 201 10.75 -26.88 -20.81
C GLY A 201 10.71 -26.21 -22.18
N GLY A 202 11.88 -26.25 -22.83
CA GLY A 202 12.02 -26.38 -24.29
C GLY A 202 11.53 -25.24 -25.18
N ALA A 203 12.43 -24.29 -25.47
CA ALA A 203 12.56 -23.76 -26.83
C ALA A 203 14.00 -23.25 -27.01
N GLU A 204 14.75 -24.01 -27.79
CA GLU A 204 16.06 -23.66 -28.34
C GLU A 204 15.94 -22.37 -29.18
N ALA A 205 16.77 -21.37 -28.88
CA ALA A 205 17.09 -20.30 -29.83
C ALA A 205 18.51 -19.78 -29.53
N ALA A 206 19.39 -20.02 -30.51
CA ALA A 206 20.78 -19.61 -30.58
C ALA A 206 20.95 -18.06 -30.62
N PRO A 207 22.18 -17.52 -30.46
CA PRO A 207 22.39 -16.11 -30.17
C PRO A 207 22.33 -15.26 -31.44
N VAL A 208 21.70 -14.09 -31.38
CA VAL A 208 21.80 -13.09 -32.44
C VAL A 208 22.58 -11.89 -31.92
N ALA A 209 23.69 -11.63 -32.62
CA ALA A 209 24.65 -10.59 -32.41
C ALA A 209 24.11 -9.18 -32.70
N SER A 210 24.75 -8.21 -32.06
CA SER A 210 24.65 -6.77 -32.26
C SER A 210 25.02 -6.31 -33.68
N ALA A 211 24.20 -5.45 -34.30
CA ALA A 211 24.60 -4.20 -34.98
C ALA A 211 23.38 -3.38 -35.50
N PRO A 212 23.48 -2.03 -35.65
CA PRO A 212 22.39 -1.10 -36.01
C PRO A 212 22.44 -0.62 -37.50
N PRO A 213 21.82 0.51 -37.91
CA PRO A 213 20.41 0.78 -38.16
C PRO A 213 20.11 1.09 -39.66
N ALA A 214 18.85 1.08 -40.09
CA ALA A 214 18.48 1.65 -41.39
C ALA A 214 17.05 2.19 -41.45
N THR A 215 16.95 3.32 -42.15
CA THR A 215 15.84 4.25 -42.35
C THR A 215 14.84 3.77 -43.43
N VAL A 216 13.65 4.40 -43.43
CA VAL A 216 12.77 4.78 -44.56
C VAL A 216 11.50 3.93 -44.83
N ALA A 217 10.37 4.58 -44.54
CA ALA A 217 9.09 4.70 -45.28
C ALA A 217 8.14 3.51 -45.56
N ALA A 218 6.87 3.82 -45.22
CA ALA A 218 5.64 3.67 -46.02
C ALA A 218 5.22 2.28 -46.54
N ALA A 219 4.10 1.78 -46.01
CA ALA A 219 2.83 1.63 -46.74
C ALA A 219 1.87 0.66 -46.01
N MET A 220 0.66 1.13 -45.72
CA MET A 220 -0.55 0.30 -45.64
C MET A 220 -1.00 0.00 -47.09
N PRO A 221 -1.67 -1.13 -47.43
CA PRO A 221 -2.89 -1.60 -46.74
C PRO A 221 -3.09 -3.13 -46.71
N GLY A 222 -4.11 -3.60 -45.96
CA GLY A 222 -4.63 -4.97 -46.12
C GLY A 222 -5.31 -5.53 -44.88
N LEU A 223 -6.64 -5.46 -44.86
CA LEU A 223 -7.52 -6.13 -43.90
C LEU A 223 -7.46 -7.65 -44.11
N ALA A 224 -7.15 -8.42 -43.06
CA ALA A 224 -7.50 -9.83 -42.95
C ALA A 224 -7.64 -10.23 -41.47
N GLU A 225 -8.90 -10.46 -41.10
CA GLU A 225 -9.37 -11.57 -40.27
C GLU A 225 -8.79 -11.77 -38.85
N PHE A 226 -9.58 -11.24 -37.92
CA PHE A 226 -9.93 -11.82 -36.63
C PHE A 226 -9.70 -13.34 -36.49
N GLU A 227 -8.83 -13.72 -35.56
CA GLU A 227 -9.09 -14.84 -34.64
C GLU A 227 -8.75 -14.41 -33.21
N ARG A 228 -9.79 -14.25 -32.39
CA ARG A 228 -9.66 -14.04 -30.94
C ARG A 228 -9.40 -15.40 -30.29
N PRO A 229 -8.30 -15.62 -29.55
CA PRO A 229 -8.22 -16.80 -28.70
C PRO A 229 -9.27 -16.69 -27.59
N ALA A 230 -10.02 -17.77 -27.40
CA ALA A 230 -11.12 -17.88 -26.46
C ALA A 230 -10.69 -17.43 -25.05
N ARG A 231 -11.44 -16.47 -24.48
CA ARG A 231 -11.37 -16.15 -23.04
C ARG A 231 -11.69 -17.43 -22.26
N ARG A 232 -10.71 -17.95 -21.52
CA ARG A 232 -11.01 -18.89 -20.44
C ARG A 232 -11.95 -18.20 -19.46
N PRO A 233 -13.05 -18.85 -19.02
CA PRO A 233 -13.88 -18.31 -17.95
C PRO A 233 -13.03 -18.20 -16.68
N ALA A 234 -13.19 -17.09 -15.97
CA ALA A 234 -12.59 -16.89 -14.66
C ALA A 234 -12.99 -18.03 -13.71
N PRO A 235 -12.08 -18.55 -12.86
CA PRO A 235 -12.47 -19.50 -11.84
C PRO A 235 -13.50 -18.82 -10.91
N GLY A 236 -14.63 -19.49 -10.70
CA GLY A 236 -15.65 -19.03 -9.77
C GLY A 236 -15.08 -18.94 -8.34
N PRO A 237 -15.73 -18.15 -7.45
CA PRO A 237 -15.28 -18.00 -6.08
C PRO A 237 -15.19 -19.37 -5.40
N LEU A 238 -14.02 -19.68 -4.85
CA LEU A 238 -13.82 -20.87 -4.04
C LEU A 238 -14.80 -20.82 -2.85
N PRO A 239 -15.46 -21.93 -2.50
CA PRO A 239 -16.34 -21.95 -1.34
C PRO A 239 -15.47 -21.74 -0.09
N VAL A 240 -15.62 -20.58 0.54
CA VAL A 240 -15.13 -20.34 1.89
C VAL A 240 -15.90 -21.31 2.79
N ARG A 241 -15.27 -22.42 3.16
CA ARG A 241 -15.75 -23.24 4.27
C ARG A 241 -15.70 -22.35 5.51
N ALA A 242 -16.86 -21.80 5.86
CA ALA A 242 -17.09 -21.14 7.12
C ALA A 242 -16.65 -22.10 8.23
N LEU A 243 -15.51 -21.82 8.86
CA LEU A 243 -15.23 -22.35 10.18
C LEU A 243 -16.34 -21.79 11.08
N ALA A 244 -17.31 -22.65 11.36
CA ALA A 244 -18.35 -22.38 12.33
C ALA A 244 -17.68 -22.15 13.68
N LEU A 245 -17.55 -20.88 14.07
CA LEU A 245 -17.34 -20.50 15.45
C LEU A 245 -18.44 -21.15 16.31
N PRO A 246 -18.11 -21.83 17.42
CA PRO A 246 -19.12 -22.35 18.32
C PRO A 246 -19.94 -21.18 18.87
N GLN A 247 -21.22 -21.14 18.49
CA GLN A 247 -22.18 -20.17 18.98
C GLN A 247 -22.30 -20.32 20.50
N ARG A 248 -21.90 -19.28 21.24
CA ARG A 248 -22.11 -19.23 22.69
C ARG A 248 -23.61 -19.30 22.98
N PRO A 249 -24.05 -20.05 24.00
CA PRO A 249 -25.46 -20.11 24.38
C PRO A 249 -25.95 -18.72 24.77
N ARG A 250 -27.06 -18.32 24.16
CA ARG A 250 -27.77 -17.05 24.37
C ARG A 250 -28.31 -17.05 25.81
N ALA A 251 -27.76 -16.20 26.68
CA ALA A 251 -28.34 -15.96 27.99
C ALA A 251 -29.73 -15.31 27.83
N PRO A 252 -30.74 -15.71 28.63
CA PRO A 252 -32.06 -15.11 28.56
C PRO A 252 -31.99 -13.64 28.99
N LEU A 253 -32.59 -12.78 28.16
CA LEU A 253 -32.81 -11.36 28.46
C LEU A 253 -33.64 -11.24 29.74
N GLY A 254 -32.98 -10.90 30.85
CA GLY A 254 -33.65 -10.47 32.07
C GLY A 254 -34.39 -9.16 31.79
N GLY A 255 -35.71 -9.20 31.86
CA GLY A 255 -36.56 -8.01 31.78
C GLY A 255 -36.30 -7.05 32.94
N PRO A 256 -36.70 -5.77 32.81
CA PRO A 256 -36.44 -4.76 33.82
C PRO A 256 -37.16 -5.11 35.13
N THR A 257 -36.37 -5.41 36.17
CA THR A 257 -36.84 -5.54 37.55
C THR A 257 -37.34 -4.18 38.03
N ARG A 258 -38.67 -4.09 38.19
CA ARG A 258 -39.35 -2.97 38.84
C ARG A 258 -38.80 -2.79 40.26
N PRO A 259 -38.40 -1.59 40.69
CA PRO A 259 -38.00 -1.36 42.06
C PRO A 259 -39.19 -1.58 43.01
N PRO A 260 -38.96 -2.12 44.23
CA PRO A 260 -40.03 -2.36 45.18
C PRO A 260 -40.65 -1.04 45.66
N ALA A 261 -41.99 -1.01 45.71
CA ALA A 261 -42.76 0.12 46.18
C ALA A 261 -42.45 0.41 47.66
N MET A 262 -41.97 1.63 47.92
CA MET A 262 -41.70 2.14 49.25
C MET A 262 -43.03 2.29 50.01
N ARG A 263 -43.18 1.50 51.07
CA ARG A 263 -44.36 1.53 51.96
C ARG A 263 -44.31 2.84 52.79
N PRO A 264 -45.39 3.64 52.86
CA PRO A 264 -45.38 4.83 53.69
C PRO A 264 -45.35 4.47 55.19
N PRO A 265 -44.66 5.26 56.04
CA PRO A 265 -44.64 5.02 57.47
C PRO A 265 -46.02 5.27 58.08
N GLY A 266 -46.49 4.33 58.91
CA GLY A 266 -47.72 4.45 59.68
C GLY A 266 -47.62 5.54 60.77
N PRO A 267 -48.77 5.98 61.32
CA PRO A 267 -48.82 7.06 62.29
C PRO A 267 -48.19 6.63 63.62
N ARG A 268 -47.41 7.52 64.23
CA ARG A 268 -46.87 7.36 65.58
C ARG A 268 -47.95 7.73 66.63
N PRO A 269 -47.91 7.11 67.83
CA PRO A 269 -48.92 7.25 68.87
C PRO A 269 -49.03 8.67 69.44
#